data_AF-A0A952BCV0-F1
#
_entry.id   AF-A0A952BCV0-F1
#
_cell.length_a   1.000
_cell.length_b   1.000
_cell.length_c   1.000
_cell.angle_alpha   90.00
_cell.angle_beta   90.00
_cell.angle_gamma   90.00
#
_symmetry.space_group_name_H-M   'P 1'
#
loop_
_entity.id
_entity.type
_entity.pdbx_description
1 polymer ?
#
loop_
_entity_poly.entity_id
_entity_poly.type
_entity_poly.pdbx_seq_one_letter_code
_entity_poly.pdbx_strand_id
1 'polypeptide(L)'
;MKSLQRGSGFVSLVFVVFLCGGVLASPSGRGLFGEWDMKLDFDNWQAKSILTFGRDKEGELTAQWVSIFGIGEVKEIKRKGKDITFTLTNDMGNQEYIGNFIGTLEKRELAG
;
A
#
# COMPACT_ATOMS: atom_id res chain seq x y z
N MET A 1 39.14 50.01 -13.84
CA MET A 1 37.74 49.88 -13.40
C MET A 1 37.39 48.39 -13.39
N LYS A 2 36.99 47.85 -12.24
CA LYS A 2 36.71 46.42 -12.01
C LYS A 2 35.36 46.05 -12.62
N SER A 3 35.31 45.12 -13.58
CA SER A 3 34.06 44.48 -13.99
C SER A 3 33.87 43.18 -13.21
N LEU A 4 32.90 43.18 -12.31
CA LEU A 4 32.39 42.00 -11.61
C LEU A 4 31.75 41.04 -12.61
N GLN A 5 32.40 39.90 -12.91
CA GLN A 5 31.68 38.71 -13.38
C GLN A 5 31.22 37.92 -12.15
N ARG A 6 29.99 38.23 -11.72
CA ARG A 6 29.18 37.38 -10.85
C ARG A 6 28.44 36.40 -11.75
N GLY A 7 28.75 35.12 -11.63
CA GLY A 7 28.10 34.04 -12.38
C GLY A 7 28.31 32.72 -11.67
N SER A 8 27.88 32.65 -10.41
CA SER A 8 27.72 31.39 -9.68
C SER A 8 26.38 30.79 -10.12
N GLY A 9 26.43 29.60 -10.69
CA GLY A 9 25.24 28.92 -11.22
C GLY A 9 25.56 27.53 -11.72
N PHE A 10 26.29 26.73 -10.93
CA PHE A 10 26.24 25.28 -11.06
C PHE A 10 24.85 24.82 -10.59
N VAL A 11 23.86 24.86 -11.48
CA VAL A 11 22.60 24.13 -11.26
C VAL A 11 22.88 22.70 -11.71
N SER A 12 23.44 21.92 -10.79
CA SER A 12 23.56 20.48 -10.96
C SER A 12 22.17 19.88 -11.08
N LEU A 13 21.96 19.28 -12.24
CA LEU A 13 21.03 18.23 -12.58
C LEU A 13 20.82 17.25 -11.41
N VAL A 14 19.60 17.18 -10.87
CA VAL A 14 19.16 16.00 -10.09
C VAL A 14 17.85 15.52 -10.71
N PHE A 15 17.97 14.69 -11.74
CA PHE A 15 16.91 13.75 -12.10
C PHE A 15 16.85 12.72 -10.98
N VAL A 16 15.94 12.91 -10.01
CA VAL A 16 15.59 11.82 -9.08
C VAL A 16 14.76 10.82 -9.88
N VAL A 17 15.45 9.91 -10.55
CA VAL A 17 14.87 8.68 -11.06
C VAL A 17 14.63 7.79 -9.84
N PHE A 18 13.44 7.86 -9.25
CA PHE A 18 12.95 6.83 -8.33
C PHE A 18 12.59 5.57 -9.15
N LEU A 19 13.61 4.91 -9.68
CA LEU A 19 13.54 3.50 -10.05
C LEU A 19 13.61 2.69 -8.76
N CYS A 20 12.49 2.57 -8.05
CA CYS A 20 12.27 1.35 -7.27
C CYS A 20 11.90 0.25 -8.28
N GLY A 21 12.96 -0.30 -8.90
CA GLY A 21 12.89 -1.51 -9.70
C GLY A 21 12.17 -2.61 -8.92
N GLY A 22 11.32 -3.34 -9.64
CA GLY A 22 10.37 -4.28 -9.07
C GLY A 22 10.97 -5.25 -8.08
N VAL A 23 10.26 -5.46 -6.97
CA VAL A 23 10.41 -6.66 -6.17
C VAL A 23 9.79 -7.82 -6.94
N LEU A 24 10.57 -8.41 -7.84
CA LEU A 24 10.34 -9.78 -8.28
C LEU A 24 10.66 -10.70 -7.10
N ALA A 25 9.62 -11.13 -6.39
CA ALA A 25 9.64 -12.40 -5.68
C ALA A 25 8.19 -12.82 -5.46
N SER A 26 7.61 -13.60 -6.37
CA SER A 26 6.30 -14.19 -6.15
C SER A 26 6.46 -15.67 -5.78
N PRO A 27 6.51 -16.03 -4.48
CA PRO A 27 6.25 -17.40 -4.07
C PRO A 27 4.74 -17.58 -4.12
N SER A 28 4.26 -18.11 -5.24
CA SER A 28 2.97 -18.79 -5.32
C SER A 28 2.99 -19.98 -4.36
N GLY A 29 2.65 -19.71 -3.10
CA GLY A 29 2.69 -20.68 -2.01
C GLY A 29 2.63 -20.10 -0.58
N ARG A 30 2.70 -18.77 -0.39
CA ARG A 30 2.47 -18.19 0.95
C ARG A 30 0.97 -18.24 1.29
N GLY A 31 0.65 -18.72 2.48
CA GLY A 31 -0.68 -18.63 3.07
C GLY A 31 -1.11 -17.19 3.31
N LEU A 32 -2.09 -16.94 4.20
CA LEU A 32 -2.64 -15.59 4.44
C LEU A 32 -1.59 -14.56 4.88
N PHE A 33 -0.66 -14.98 5.73
CA PHE A 33 0.20 -14.08 6.50
C PHE A 33 1.30 -13.41 5.67
N GLY A 34 1.61 -12.18 6.04
CA GLY A 34 2.57 -11.32 5.37
C GLY A 34 1.90 -10.17 4.63
N GLU A 35 2.71 -9.49 3.82
CA GLU A 35 2.33 -8.29 3.07
C GLU A 35 1.76 -8.64 1.70
N TRP A 36 0.75 -7.86 1.31
CA TRP A 36 0.03 -7.94 0.05
C TRP A 36 -0.05 -6.56 -0.57
N ASP A 37 0.30 -6.48 -1.86
CA ASP A 37 0.11 -5.28 -2.66
C ASP A 37 -1.38 -5.15 -3.03
N MET A 38 -1.97 -4.02 -2.66
CA MET A 38 -3.34 -3.65 -3.02
C MET A 38 -3.34 -2.51 -4.03
N LYS A 39 -4.23 -2.61 -5.02
CA LYS A 39 -4.56 -1.52 -5.94
C LYS A 39 -5.95 -1.03 -5.59
N LEU A 40 -6.09 0.27 -5.44
CA LEU A 40 -7.35 0.95 -5.16
C LEU A 40 -7.69 1.78 -6.39
N ASP A 41 -8.84 1.47 -6.98
CA ASP A 41 -9.38 2.22 -8.11
C ASP A 41 -10.35 3.28 -7.59
N PHE A 42 -10.02 4.54 -7.86
CA PHE A 42 -10.90 5.68 -7.70
C PHE A 42 -11.24 6.23 -9.09
N ASP A 43 -12.38 6.89 -9.24
CA ASP A 43 -12.93 7.33 -10.54
C ASP A 43 -11.90 7.89 -11.53
N ASN A 44 -10.97 8.71 -11.04
CA ASN A 44 -9.99 9.43 -11.86
C ASN A 44 -8.52 9.05 -11.59
N TRP A 45 -8.22 8.14 -10.67
CA TRP A 45 -6.85 7.74 -10.36
C TRP A 45 -6.76 6.41 -9.61
N GLN A 46 -5.59 5.78 -9.70
CA GLN A 46 -5.27 4.56 -8.96
C GLN A 46 -4.28 4.87 -7.86
N ALA A 47 -4.50 4.27 -6.69
CA ALA A 47 -3.55 4.32 -5.58
C ALA A 47 -3.05 2.91 -5.23
N LYS A 48 -1.79 2.82 -4.80
CA LYS A 48 -1.24 1.59 -4.21
C LYS A 48 -1.31 1.66 -2.70
N SER A 49 -1.53 0.51 -2.08
CA SER A 49 -1.49 0.36 -0.62
C SER A 49 -0.96 -1.03 -0.26
N ILE A 50 -0.60 -1.20 1.01
CA ILE A 50 -0.12 -2.47 1.54
C ILE A 50 -1.11 -2.98 2.57
N LEU A 51 -1.48 -4.25 2.47
CA LEU A 51 -2.23 -4.98 3.49
C LEU A 51 -1.36 -6.05 4.11
N THR A 52 -1.22 -6.02 5.43
CA THR A 52 -0.40 -6.98 6.15
C THR A 52 -1.27 -7.83 7.04
N PHE A 53 -1.27 -9.14 6.83
CA PHE A 53 -1.91 -10.09 7.74
C PHE A 53 -0.90 -10.64 8.73
N GLY A 54 -1.26 -10.63 10.01
CA GLY A 54 -0.43 -11.07 11.11
C GLY A 54 -1.20 -11.90 12.14
N ARG A 55 -0.55 -12.11 13.29
CA ARG A 55 -1.18 -12.62 14.49
C ARG A 55 -0.86 -11.71 15.66
N ASP A 56 -1.78 -11.56 16.58
CA ASP A 56 -1.50 -10.92 17.86
C ASP A 56 -0.79 -11.89 18.84
N LYS A 57 -0.69 -11.47 20.11
CA LYS A 57 -0.04 -12.25 21.18
C LYS A 57 -0.81 -13.52 21.55
N GLU A 58 -2.11 -13.57 21.27
CA GLU A 58 -2.99 -14.71 21.56
C GLU A 58 -3.04 -15.67 20.35
N GLY A 59 -2.49 -15.25 19.21
CA GLY A 59 -2.43 -16.03 17.98
C GLY A 59 -3.60 -15.75 17.04
N GLU A 60 -4.47 -14.79 17.38
CA GLU A 60 -5.64 -14.42 16.60
C GLU A 60 -5.25 -13.65 15.35
N LEU A 61 -6.03 -13.81 14.28
CA LEU A 61 -5.77 -13.16 13.00
C LEU A 61 -5.94 -11.65 13.12
N THR A 62 -4.88 -10.92 12.78
CA THR A 62 -4.91 -9.46 12.68
C THR A 62 -4.57 -9.01 11.27
N ALA A 63 -4.99 -7.79 10.92
CA ALA A 63 -4.52 -7.14 9.71
C ALA A 63 -4.40 -5.64 9.89
N GLN A 64 -3.48 -5.05 9.12
CA GLN A 64 -3.26 -3.61 9.08
C GLN A 64 -3.14 -3.17 7.63
N TRP A 65 -3.81 -2.07 7.30
CA TRP A 65 -3.73 -1.46 5.99
C TRP A 65 -2.97 -0.14 6.07
N VAL A 66 -2.03 0.06 5.15
CA VAL A 66 -1.23 1.27 5.06
C VAL A 66 -1.33 1.83 3.65
N SER A 67 -1.71 3.10 3.54
CA SER A 67 -1.83 3.80 2.28
C SER A 67 -1.39 5.26 2.40
N ILE A 68 -1.49 5.99 1.29
CA ILE A 68 -1.31 7.44 1.24
C ILE A 68 -2.36 8.22 2.05
N PHE A 69 -3.46 7.57 2.44
CA PHE A 69 -4.49 8.13 3.33
C PHE A 69 -4.22 7.82 4.81
N GLY A 70 -3.09 7.17 5.11
CA GLY A 70 -2.67 6.82 6.45
C GLY A 70 -2.85 5.32 6.76
N ILE A 71 -2.96 5.02 8.04
CA ILE A 71 -3.12 3.67 8.55
C ILE A 71 -4.61 3.43 8.81
N GLY A 72 -5.15 2.36 8.26
CA GLY A 72 -6.52 1.92 8.51
C GLY A 72 -6.56 0.63 9.32
N GLU A 73 -7.68 0.47 10.01
CA GLU A 73 -8.04 -0.73 10.73
C GLU A 73 -8.75 -1.70 9.78
N VAL A 74 -8.50 -3.01 9.97
CA VAL A 74 -9.10 -4.06 9.16
C VAL A 74 -9.86 -5.00 10.09
N LYS A 75 -11.17 -5.14 9.85
CA LYS A 75 -12.10 -5.91 10.66
C LYS A 75 -12.83 -6.96 9.83
N GLU A 76 -13.52 -7.86 10.54
CA GLU A 76 -14.45 -8.83 9.93
C GLU A 76 -13.82 -9.70 8.83
N ILE A 77 -12.55 -10.07 9.01
CA ILE A 77 -11.80 -10.84 8.03
C ILE A 77 -12.40 -12.25 7.93
N LYS A 78 -12.92 -12.60 6.76
CA LYS A 78 -13.43 -13.96 6.45
C LYS A 78 -12.68 -14.49 5.24
N ARG A 79 -12.32 -15.78 5.29
CA ARG A 79 -11.59 -16.45 4.22
C ARG A 79 -12.30 -17.71 3.78
N LYS A 80 -12.42 -17.91 2.47
CA LYS A 80 -12.89 -19.13 1.84
C LYS A 80 -11.93 -19.55 0.72
N GLY A 81 -11.00 -20.45 1.04
CA GLY A 81 -9.97 -20.88 0.09
C GLY A 81 -8.99 -19.74 -0.22
N LYS A 82 -9.05 -19.21 -1.44
CA LYS A 82 -8.24 -18.05 -1.88
C LYS A 82 -8.98 -16.72 -1.76
N ASP A 83 -10.30 -16.77 -1.61
CA ASP A 83 -11.14 -15.59 -1.51
C ASP A 83 -11.11 -15.07 -0.08
N ILE A 84 -11.04 -13.75 0.04
CA ILE A 84 -11.02 -13.05 1.31
C ILE A 84 -11.97 -11.86 1.26
N THR A 85 -12.68 -11.64 2.35
CA THR A 85 -13.51 -10.46 2.56
C THR A 85 -13.14 -9.81 3.87
N PHE A 86 -13.11 -8.48 3.92
CA PHE A 86 -12.88 -7.73 5.15
C PHE A 86 -13.48 -6.34 5.05
N THR A 87 -13.67 -5.73 6.21
CA THR A 87 -14.09 -4.34 6.34
C THR A 87 -12.87 -3.49 6.63
N LEU A 88 -12.64 -2.48 5.80
CA LEU A 88 -11.56 -1.51 5.98
C LEU A 88 -12.17 -0.23 6.54
N THR A 89 -11.61 0.22 7.65
CA THR A 89 -12.01 1.46 8.32
C THR A 89 -10.80 2.39 8.39
N ASN A 90 -10.93 3.60 7.86
CA ASN A 90 -9.89 4.61 7.96
C ASN A 90 -10.49 5.94 8.40
N ASP A 91 -9.98 6.46 9.51
CA ASP A 91 -10.33 7.79 10.00
C ASP A 91 -9.46 8.82 9.27
N MET A 92 -10.06 9.55 8.33
CA MET A 92 -9.43 10.65 7.60
C MET A 92 -9.64 12.00 8.31
N GLY A 93 -9.90 11.98 9.61
CA GLY A 93 -10.10 13.13 10.50
C GLY A 93 -11.48 13.77 10.38
N ASN A 94 -11.92 14.08 9.15
CA ASN A 94 -13.24 14.67 8.91
C ASN A 94 -14.29 13.63 8.45
N GLN A 95 -13.85 12.46 7.99
CA GLN A 95 -14.72 11.41 7.46
C GLN A 95 -14.12 10.04 7.77
N GLU A 96 -14.97 9.12 8.24
CA GLU A 96 -14.62 7.71 8.36
C GLU A 96 -14.92 7.03 7.01
N TYR A 97 -13.88 6.51 6.36
CA TYR A 97 -14.06 5.66 5.19
C TYR A 97 -14.30 4.23 5.67
N ILE A 98 -15.48 3.69 5.37
CA ILE A 98 -15.83 2.28 5.59
C ILE A 98 -16.05 1.63 4.23
N GLY A 99 -15.18 0.68 3.88
CA GLY A 99 -15.27 -0.10 2.64
C GLY A 99 -15.36 -1.60 2.91
N ASN A 100 -16.30 -2.28 2.28
CA ASN A 100 -16.31 -3.75 2.22
C ASN A 100 -15.44 -4.18 1.03
N PHE A 101 -14.37 -4.92 1.30
CA PHE A 101 -13.48 -5.42 0.27
C PHE A 101 -13.70 -6.91 0.04
N ILE A 102 -13.72 -7.32 -1.23
CA ILE A 102 -13.75 -8.72 -1.66
C ILE A 102 -12.57 -8.89 -2.61
N GLY A 103 -11.66 -9.82 -2.34
CA GLY A 103 -10.60 -10.09 -3.30
C GLY A 103 -10.05 -11.49 -3.24
N THR A 104 -9.17 -11.78 -4.20
CA THR A 104 -8.51 -13.09 -4.31
C THR A 104 -7.02 -12.93 -4.06
N LEU A 105 -6.49 -13.77 -3.17
CA LEU A 105 -5.06 -13.79 -2.85
C LEU A 105 -4.27 -14.53 -3.94
N GLU A 106 -3.66 -13.77 -4.86
CA GLU A 106 -2.86 -14.32 -5.96
C GLU A 106 -1.52 -13.62 -6.09
N LYS A 107 -0.42 -14.38 -6.15
CA LYS A 107 0.91 -13.86 -6.53
C LYS A 107 1.40 -12.63 -5.74
N ARG A 108 0.94 -12.46 -4.49
CA ARG A 108 1.14 -11.30 -3.58
C ARG A 108 0.36 -10.03 -3.94
N GLU A 109 -0.51 -10.10 -4.92
CA GLU A 109 -1.50 -9.07 -5.19
C GLU A 109 -2.84 -9.48 -4.57
N LEU A 110 -3.55 -8.48 -4.08
CA LEU A 110 -4.95 -8.58 -3.73
C LEU A 110 -5.72 -7.73 -4.74
N ALA A 111 -6.51 -8.40 -5.59
CA ALA A 111 -7.37 -7.77 -6.59
C ALA A 111 -8.83 -8.00 -6.21
N GLY A 112 -9.65 -6.96 -6.36
CA GLY A 112 -11.04 -6.92 -5.90
C GLY A 112 -11.76 -5.70 -6.42
#